data_AF-F2F924-F1
#
_entry.id   AF-F2F924-F1
#
_cell.length_a   1.000
_cell.length_b   1.000
_cell.length_c   1.000
_cell.angle_alpha   90.00
_cell.angle_beta   90.00
_cell.angle_gamma   90.00
#
_symmetry.space_group_name_H-M   'P 1'
#
loop_
_entity.id
_entity.type
_entity.pdbx_description
1 polymer ?
#
loop_
_entity_poly.entity_id
_entity_poly.type
_entity_poly.pdbx_seq_one_letter_code
_entity_poly.pdbx_strand_id
1 'polypeptide(L)'
;MSKDYIRIANEEDLNLINAYFKQALAHYEEVGELMAMQDIRYFLENMEHFQFYVIKETAEQITYLFEFPESDNNKRETGTLMIPLQNN
;
A
#
# COMPACT_ATOMS: atom_id res chain seq x y z
N MET A 1 2.67 23.93 6.97
CA MET A 1 3.28 23.92 5.62
C MET A 1 3.60 22.48 5.28
N SER A 2 3.00 21.93 4.22
CA SER A 2 3.36 20.60 3.70
C SER A 2 4.74 20.71 3.05
N LYS A 3 5.78 20.14 3.64
CA LYS A 3 7.01 19.86 2.92
C LYS A 3 6.80 18.52 2.23
N ASP A 4 7.13 18.43 0.95
CA ASP A 4 7.27 17.12 0.30
C ASP A 4 8.32 16.34 1.11
N TYR A 5 7.88 15.26 1.74
CA TYR A 5 8.68 14.48 2.67
C TYR A 5 8.78 13.08 2.09
N ILE A 6 9.90 12.84 1.40
CA ILE A 6 10.21 11.52 0.85
C ILE A 6 11.08 10.78 1.85
N ARG A 7 10.55 9.69 2.43
CA ARG A 7 11.31 8.76 3.26
C ARG A 7 10.97 7.32 2.91
N ILE A 8 11.89 6.40 3.18
CA ILE A 8 11.60 4.96 3.11
C ILE A 8 10.55 4.64 4.19
N ALA A 9 9.58 3.77 3.85
CA ALA A 9 8.60 3.27 4.80
C ALA A 9 9.29 2.43 5.89
N ASN A 10 8.95 2.68 7.14
CA ASN A 10 9.43 1.93 8.29
C ASN A 10 8.47 0.77 8.61
N GLU A 11 8.75 0.02 9.68
CA GLU A 11 7.93 -1.11 10.10
C GLU A 11 6.49 -0.70 10.47
N GLU A 12 6.27 0.48 11.06
CA GLU A 12 4.94 0.98 11.40
C GLU A 12 4.10 1.25 10.15
N ASP A 13 4.71 1.84 9.11
CA ASP A 13 4.04 2.04 7.83
C ASP A 13 3.68 0.72 7.16
N LEU A 14 4.60 -0.26 7.16
CA LEU A 14 4.34 -1.59 6.57
C LEU A 14 3.19 -2.30 7.30
N ASN A 15 3.14 -2.17 8.63
CA ASN A 15 2.04 -2.70 9.43
C ASN A 15 0.71 -1.99 9.11
N LEU A 16 0.73 -0.67 8.93
CA LEU A 16 -0.45 0.11 8.53
C LEU A 16 -0.95 -0.29 7.14
N ILE A 17 -0.06 -0.44 6.16
CA ILE A 17 -0.38 -0.91 4.81
C ILE A 17 -0.99 -2.31 4.86
N ASN A 18 -0.37 -3.23 5.60
CA ASN A 18 -0.88 -4.60 5.75
C ASN A 18 -2.28 -4.63 6.36
N ALA A 19 -2.51 -3.86 7.43
CA ALA A 19 -3.81 -3.76 8.09
C ALA A 19 -4.88 -3.18 7.16
N TYR A 20 -4.55 -2.12 6.41
CA TYR A 20 -5.45 -1.51 5.44
C TYR A 20 -5.90 -2.50 4.36
N PHE A 21 -4.96 -3.24 3.77
CA PHE A 21 -5.31 -4.24 2.74
C PHE A 21 -6.05 -5.46 3.30
N LYS A 22 -5.79 -5.87 4.54
CA LYS A 22 -6.59 -6.90 5.21
C LYS A 22 -8.04 -6.46 5.44
N GLN A 23 -8.26 -5.20 5.82
CA GLN A 23 -9.60 -4.64 5.94
C GLN A 23 -10.30 -4.56 4.58
N ALA A 24 -9.60 -4.13 3.53
CA ALA A 24 -10.12 -4.12 2.17
C ALA A 24 -10.49 -5.54 1.70
N LEU A 25 -9.64 -6.55 1.98
CA LEU A 25 -9.93 -7.94 1.65
C LEU A 25 -11.22 -8.43 2.31
N ALA A 26 -11.40 -8.19 3.61
CA ALA A 26 -12.61 -8.56 4.33
C ALA A 26 -13.86 -7.89 3.74
N HIS A 27 -13.76 -6.61 3.36
CA HIS A 27 -14.86 -5.92 2.68
C HIS A 27 -15.22 -6.57 1.34
N TYR A 28 -14.23 -6.88 0.50
CA TYR A 28 -14.48 -7.50 -0.80
C TYR A 28 -14.93 -8.97 -0.71
N GLU A 29 -14.56 -9.68 0.35
CA GLU A 29 -15.12 -10.99 0.70
C GLU A 29 -16.62 -10.88 1.01
N GLU A 30 -17.04 -9.86 1.75
CA GLU A 30 -18.46 -9.63 2.08
C GLU A 30 -19.31 -9.30 0.85
N VAL A 31 -18.78 -8.49 -0.08
CA VAL A 31 -19.50 -8.09 -1.30
C VAL A 31 -19.35 -9.07 -2.47
N GLY A 32 -18.46 -10.07 -2.36
CA GLY A 32 -18.28 -11.13 -3.36
C GLY A 32 -17.49 -10.72 -4.62
N GLU A 33 -16.64 -9.70 -4.52
CA GLU A 33 -15.84 -9.17 -5.65
C GLU A 33 -14.55 -9.97 -5.85
N LEU A 34 -14.68 -11.11 -6.55
CA LEU A 34 -13.60 -12.10 -6.70
C LEU A 34 -12.29 -11.54 -7.31
N MET A 35 -12.37 -10.65 -8.29
CA MET A 35 -11.17 -10.06 -8.92
C MET A 35 -10.40 -9.18 -7.95
N ALA A 36 -11.10 -8.29 -7.22
CA ALA A 36 -10.48 -7.43 -6.22
C ALA A 36 -9.83 -8.25 -5.10
N MET A 37 -10.47 -9.35 -4.68
CA MET A 37 -9.90 -10.26 -3.69
C MET A 37 -8.59 -10.91 -4.18
N GLN A 38 -8.52 -11.33 -5.45
CA GLN A 38 -7.30 -11.94 -6.01
C GLN A 38 -6.14 -10.95 -6.03
N ASP A 39 -6.39 -9.72 -6.49
CA ASP A 39 -5.38 -8.67 -6.55
C ASP A 39 -4.86 -8.31 -5.15
N ILE A 40 -5.75 -8.20 -4.16
CA ILE A 40 -5.36 -7.89 -2.77
C ILE A 40 -4.59 -9.04 -2.14
N ARG A 41 -4.98 -10.30 -2.37
CA ARG A 41 -4.23 -11.46 -1.88
C ARG A 41 -2.83 -11.50 -2.48
N TYR A 42 -2.72 -11.31 -3.80
CA TYR A 42 -1.43 -11.23 -4.48
C TYR A 42 -0.56 -10.12 -3.89
N PHE A 43 -1.14 -8.92 -3.66
CA PHE A 43 -0.42 -7.82 -3.03
C PHE A 43 0.09 -8.19 -1.62
N LEU A 44 -0.76 -8.75 -0.77
CA LEU A 44 -0.42 -9.12 0.60
C LEU A 44 0.66 -10.22 0.67
N GLU A 45 0.60 -11.20 -0.23
CA GLU A 45 1.59 -12.30 -0.30
C GLU A 45 2.97 -11.84 -0.77
N ASN A 46 3.02 -10.79 -1.59
CA ASN A 46 4.27 -10.30 -2.19
C ASN A 46 4.77 -8.99 -1.56
N MET A 47 4.11 -8.48 -0.53
CA MET A 47 4.40 -7.17 0.06
C MET A 47 5.85 -7.01 0.53
N GLU A 48 6.48 -8.10 0.99
CA GLU A 48 7.88 -8.10 1.42
C GLU A 48 8.89 -7.89 0.28
N HIS A 49 8.48 -8.09 -0.96
CA HIS A 49 9.30 -7.85 -2.15
C HIS A 49 9.14 -6.44 -2.71
N PHE A 50 8.22 -5.65 -2.15
CA PHE A 50 7.97 -4.28 -2.61
C PHE A 50 8.83 -3.28 -1.82
N GLN A 51 9.25 -2.22 -2.49
CA GLN A 51 9.87 -1.08 -1.83
C GLN A 51 8.85 0.04 -1.68
N PHE A 52 8.64 0.54 -0.47
CA PHE A 52 7.68 1.58 -0.17
C PHE A 52 8.38 2.88 0.26
N TYR A 53 7.88 3.98 -0.26
CA TYR A 53 8.30 5.34 0.09
C TYR A 53 7.09 6.14 0.52
N VAL A 54 7.16 6.81 1.67
CA VAL A 54 6.20 7.85 2.03
C VAL A 54 6.54 9.07 1.20
N ILE A 55 5.57 9.60 0.45
CA ILE A 55 5.74 10.81 -0.36
C ILE A 55 4.95 12.00 0.19
N LYS A 56 3.95 11.74 1.03
CA LYS A 56 3.16 12.75 1.72
C LYS A 56 2.55 12.18 2.98
N GLU A 57 2.66 12.92 4.08
CA GLU A 57 2.06 12.58 5.37
C GLU A 57 1.37 13.82 5.92
N THR A 58 0.09 13.70 6.23
CA THR A 58 -0.73 14.74 6.88
C THR A 58 -1.39 14.15 8.12
N ALA A 59 -2.07 14.99 8.91
CA ALA A 59 -2.87 14.51 10.04
C ALA A 59 -4.05 13.59 9.61
N GLU A 60 -4.44 13.60 8.34
CA GLU A 60 -5.63 12.91 7.83
C GLU A 60 -5.28 11.68 6.98
N GLN A 61 -4.07 11.61 6.43
CA GLN A 61 -3.69 10.55 5.50
C GLN A 61 -2.18 10.42 5.32
N ILE A 62 -1.74 9.24 4.88
CA ILE A 62 -0.40 8.97 4.38
C ILE A 62 -0.50 8.48 2.93
N THR A 63 0.35 9.01 2.06
CA THR A 63 0.48 8.60 0.66
C THR A 63 1.82 7.93 0.45
N TYR A 64 1.78 6.73 -0.11
CA TYR A 64 2.91 5.88 -0.42
C TYR A 64 3.09 5.76 -1.92
N LEU A 65 4.33 5.83 -2.38
CA LEU A 65 4.77 5.30 -3.66
C LEU A 65 5.38 3.93 -3.40
N PHE A 66 5.06 2.93 -4.22
CA PHE A 66 5.71 1.63 -4.12
C PHE A 66 6.13 1.09 -5.47
N GLU A 67 7.23 0.35 -5.47
CA GLU A 67 7.78 -0.30 -6.67
C GLU A 67 7.54 -1.80 -6.59
N PHE A 68 6.99 -2.36 -7.67
CA PHE A 68 6.92 -3.81 -7.84
C PHE A 68 8.34 -4.38 -8.07
N PRO A 69 8.57 -5.67 -7.78
CA PRO A 69 9.82 -6.32 -8.10
C PRO A 69 10.07 -6.23 -9.60
N GLU A 70 11.32 -6.11 -10.00
CA GLU A 70 11.68 -6.04 -11.41
C GLU A 70 11.18 -7.31 -12.13
N SER A 71 10.29 -7.13 -13.09
CA SER A 71 9.74 -8.24 -13.86
C SER A 71 10.75 -8.72 -14.92
N ASP A 72 10.57 -9.93 -15.45
CA ASP A 72 11.48 -10.60 -16.40
C ASP A 72 11.78 -9.80 -17.70
N ASN A 73 11.07 -8.70 -17.94
CA ASN A 73 11.27 -7.80 -19.08
C ASN A 73 12.01 -6.49 -18.72
N ASN A 74 12.65 -6.43 -17.55
CA ASN A 74 13.33 -5.26 -16.96
C ASN A 74 12.43 -4.02 -16.80
N LYS A 75 11.10 -4.20 -16.76
CA LYS A 75 10.19 -3.10 -16.42
C LYS A 75 10.00 -3.07 -14.91
N ARG A 76 10.19 -1.86 -14.38
CA ARG A 76 9.78 -1.47 -13.03
C ARG A 76 8.46 -0.77 -13.13
N GLU A 77 7.46 -1.33 -12.47
CA GLU A 77 6.15 -0.71 -12.34
C GLU A 77 6.04 -0.06 -10.97
N THR A 78 5.43 1.11 -10.92
CA THR A 78 5.21 1.86 -9.69
C THR A 78 3.72 2.01 -9.44
N GLY A 79 3.28 1.74 -8.22
CA GLY A 79 1.93 2.04 -7.75
C GLY A 79 1.92 3.15 -6.73
N THR A 80 0.76 3.79 -6.56
CA THR A 80 0.54 4.77 -5.49
C THR A 80 -0.60 4.30 -4.61
N LEU A 81 -0.41 4.41 -3.30
CA LEU A 81 -1.40 4.04 -2.28
C LEU A 81 -1.66 5.24 -1.38
N MET A 82 -2.92 5.48 -1.03
CA MET A 82 -3.31 6.53 -0.09
C MET A 82 -4.13 5.89 1.03
N ILE A 83 -3.60 5.92 2.25
CA ILE A 83 -4.27 5.39 3.43
C ILE A 83 -4.81 6.57 4.25
N PRO A 84 -6.13 6.68 4.44
CA PRO A 84 -6.68 7.63 5.39
C PRO A 84 -6.32 7.22 6.82
N LEU A 85 -5.82 8.17 7.60
CA LEU A 85 -5.64 8.02 9.03
C LEU A 85 -6.98 8.36 9.66
N GLN A 86 -7.85 7.36 9.85
CA GLN A 86 -9.03 7.57 10.69
C GLN A 86 -8.53 8.03 12.07
N ASN A 87 -9.05 9.15 12.56
CA ASN A 87 -8.79 9.58 13.95
C ASN A 87 -9.17 8.40 14.86
N ASN A 88 -8.16 7.73 15.42
CA ASN A 88 -8.34 6.79 16.51
C ASN A 88 -9.13 7.45 17.64
#